data_AF-A0AAU4QHF2-F1
#
_entry.id   AF-A0AAU4QHF2-F1
#
_cell.length_a   1.000
_cell.length_b   1.000
_cell.length_c   1.000
_cell.angle_alpha   90.00
_cell.angle_beta   90.00
_cell.angle_gamma   90.00
#
_symmetry.space_group_name_H-M   'P 1'
#
loop_
_entity.id
_entity.type
_entity.pdbx_description
1 polymer ?
#
loop_
_entity_poly.entity_id
_entity_poly.type
_entity_poly.pdbx_seq_one_letter_code
_entity_poly.pdbx_strand_id
1 'polypeptide(L)'
;MRIRIVATTAVAVGTLAVLSAAPAQATEYSSALKIRGIQYDAPGSDSNNCRTGNTDEEYLTIKNHSSGTTVNLKGYVVKDKAGNRFAFTANHFLQPGDYVKLRGGNGSDSDAKNVVYRDNCNFMWNNDKDSIYLNKPSGAGADSHSYTKSGNDRDGNGYITYHN
;
A
#
# COMPACT_ATOMS: atom_id res chain seq x y z
N MET A 1 24.45 -17.44 -79.91
CA MET A 1 25.29 -18.01 -78.81
C MET A 1 25.17 -17.08 -77.61
N ARG A 2 25.00 -17.62 -76.39
CA ARG A 2 24.74 -16.96 -75.08
C ARG A 2 23.25 -16.64 -74.83
N ILE A 3 22.40 -17.51 -74.24
CA ILE A 3 22.32 -18.15 -72.91
C ILE A 3 21.96 -17.17 -71.75
N ARG A 4 20.76 -17.44 -71.16
CA ARG A 4 20.29 -17.22 -69.75
C ARG A 4 19.85 -15.79 -69.36
N ILE A 5 18.85 -15.53 -68.49
CA ILE A 5 18.23 -16.23 -67.34
C ILE A 5 16.79 -15.71 -67.13
N VAL A 6 15.90 -16.56 -66.60
CA VAL A 6 14.55 -16.27 -66.09
C VAL A 6 14.64 -15.62 -64.70
N ALA A 7 13.80 -14.62 -64.40
CA ALA A 7 13.57 -14.18 -63.02
C ALA A 7 12.06 -13.96 -62.78
N THR A 8 11.44 -14.92 -62.10
CA THR A 8 10.10 -14.85 -61.53
C THR A 8 10.14 -14.04 -60.23
N THR A 9 9.45 -12.91 -60.17
CA THR A 9 9.29 -12.12 -58.94
C THR A 9 8.06 -12.60 -58.16
N ALA A 10 8.29 -13.22 -57.01
CA ALA A 10 7.27 -13.49 -56.00
C ALA A 10 7.12 -12.27 -55.10
N VAL A 11 5.90 -11.75 -54.95
CA VAL A 11 5.57 -10.68 -53.99
C VAL A 11 5.20 -11.34 -52.68
N ALA A 12 6.07 -11.24 -51.67
CA ALA A 12 5.79 -11.68 -50.30
C ALA A 12 4.99 -10.58 -49.57
N VAL A 13 3.78 -10.91 -49.12
CA VAL A 13 2.95 -10.07 -48.26
C VAL A 13 3.46 -10.18 -46.82
N GLY A 14 4.12 -9.14 -46.32
CA GLY A 14 4.58 -9.08 -44.93
C GLY A 14 3.44 -8.76 -43.98
N THR A 15 3.04 -9.71 -43.15
CA THR A 15 2.09 -9.48 -42.05
C THR A 15 2.79 -8.78 -40.89
N LEU A 16 2.43 -7.52 -40.61
CA LEU A 16 2.79 -6.81 -39.39
C LEU A 16 2.08 -7.48 -38.20
N ALA A 17 2.83 -8.24 -37.40
CA ALA A 17 2.35 -8.71 -36.10
C ALA A 17 2.37 -7.52 -35.12
N VAL A 18 1.19 -6.95 -34.88
CA VAL A 18 1.00 -5.93 -33.83
C VAL A 18 1.04 -6.64 -32.49
N LEU A 19 2.14 -6.51 -31.76
CA LEU A 19 2.21 -6.89 -30.35
C LEU A 19 1.32 -5.92 -29.56
N SER A 20 0.08 -6.34 -29.29
CA SER A 20 -0.76 -5.65 -28.32
C SER A 20 -0.13 -5.80 -26.94
N ALA A 21 0.46 -4.72 -26.43
CA ALA A 21 0.76 -4.62 -25.01
C ALA A 21 -0.57 -4.75 -24.26
N ALA A 22 -0.77 -5.87 -23.57
CA ALA A 22 -1.91 -6.04 -22.69
C ALA A 22 -1.93 -4.86 -21.71
N PRO A 23 -3.11 -4.26 -21.43
CA PRO A 23 -3.19 -3.27 -20.38
C PRO A 23 -2.68 -3.95 -19.11
N ALA A 24 -1.78 -3.28 -18.38
CA ALA A 24 -1.43 -3.70 -17.03
C ALA A 24 -2.74 -3.74 -16.25
N GLN A 25 -3.32 -4.93 -16.12
CA GLN A 25 -4.57 -5.07 -15.40
C GLN A 25 -4.25 -4.58 -13.99
N ALA A 26 -4.97 -3.53 -13.57
CA ALA A 26 -5.07 -3.20 -12.17
C ALA A 26 -5.42 -4.50 -11.49
N THR A 27 -4.46 -5.10 -10.79
CA THR A 27 -4.73 -6.25 -9.96
C THR A 27 -5.69 -5.68 -8.93
N GLU A 28 -6.98 -5.94 -9.13
CA GLU A 28 -7.94 -5.75 -8.06
C GLU A 28 -7.51 -6.76 -7.01
N TYR A 29 -6.82 -6.25 -6.00
CA TYR A 29 -6.48 -7.04 -4.85
C TYR A 29 -7.80 -7.49 -4.23
N SER A 30 -8.20 -8.75 -4.47
CA SER A 30 -9.36 -9.36 -3.83
C SER A 30 -9.03 -9.67 -2.36
N SER A 31 -8.73 -8.62 -1.61
CA SER A 31 -8.46 -8.67 -0.19
C SER A 31 -9.64 -8.05 0.55
N ALA A 32 -10.18 -8.80 1.51
CA ALA A 32 -11.08 -8.24 2.50
C ALA A 32 -10.35 -7.23 3.40
N LEU A 33 -9.04 -7.39 3.58
CA LEU A 33 -8.22 -6.50 4.39
C LEU A 33 -7.75 -5.32 3.53
N LYS A 34 -8.14 -4.10 3.91
CA LYS A 34 -7.85 -2.88 3.15
C LYS A 34 -7.38 -1.75 4.08
N ILE A 35 -6.71 -0.77 3.50
CA ILE A 35 -6.28 0.43 4.21
C ILE A 35 -7.49 1.37 4.31
N ARG A 36 -8.04 1.55 5.49
CA ARG A 36 -9.19 2.43 5.71
C ARG A 36 -8.81 3.91 5.54
N GLY A 37 -7.68 4.30 6.13
CA GLY A 37 -7.21 5.68 6.10
C GLY A 37 -5.87 5.84 6.82
N ILE A 38 -5.31 7.04 6.70
CA ILE A 38 -3.98 7.38 7.20
C ILE A 38 -3.98 8.79 7.81
N GLN A 39 -3.42 8.94 9.01
CA GLN A 39 -2.94 10.22 9.54
C GLN A 39 -1.46 10.30 9.17
N TYR A 40 -1.17 10.99 8.07
CA TYR A 40 0.16 11.03 7.46
C TYR A 40 0.96 12.26 7.89
N ASP A 41 0.30 13.23 8.52
CA ASP A 41 0.89 14.44 9.09
C ASP A 41 0.37 14.51 10.52
N ALA A 42 1.25 14.35 11.50
CA ALA A 42 0.85 14.30 12.90
C ALA A 42 0.31 15.68 13.32
N PRO A 43 -0.82 15.75 14.05
CA PRO A 43 -1.31 17.02 14.58
C PRO A 43 -0.23 17.72 15.43
N GLY A 44 -0.04 19.01 15.17
CA GLY A 44 0.95 19.84 15.85
C GLY A 44 2.26 20.00 15.08
N SER A 45 3.28 20.52 15.74
CA SER A 45 4.62 20.61 15.15
C SER A 45 5.37 19.29 15.35
N ASP A 46 5.96 18.79 14.27
CA ASP A 46 6.71 17.54 14.28
C ASP A 46 7.84 17.54 15.32
N SER A 47 7.78 16.56 16.21
CA SER A 47 8.79 16.27 17.21
C SER A 47 9.04 14.77 17.27
N ASN A 48 10.25 14.35 16.90
CA ASN A 48 10.70 12.97 16.93
C ASN A 48 11.25 12.54 18.30
N ASN A 49 10.96 13.32 19.36
CA ASN A 49 11.34 12.98 20.71
C ASN A 49 10.55 11.75 21.19
N CYS A 50 11.23 10.65 21.51
CA CYS A 50 10.59 9.40 21.94
C CYS A 50 9.70 9.47 23.18
N ARG A 51 9.77 10.54 23.98
CA ARG A 51 9.02 10.68 25.24
C ARG A 51 7.93 11.75 25.16
N THR A 52 8.19 12.81 24.40
CA THR A 52 7.33 14.00 24.38
C THR A 52 6.94 14.44 22.97
N GLY A 53 7.38 13.69 21.97
CA GLY A 53 7.05 13.92 20.56
C GLY A 53 5.65 13.44 20.22
N ASN A 54 5.29 13.59 18.95
CA ASN A 54 3.96 13.30 18.42
C ASN A 54 3.99 12.23 17.31
N THR A 55 5.07 11.46 17.18
CA THR A 55 5.17 10.42 16.14
C THR A 55 4.14 9.30 16.25
N ASP A 56 3.57 9.07 17.44
CA ASP A 56 2.49 8.10 17.64
C ASP A 56 1.12 8.62 17.20
N GLU A 57 1.01 9.92 16.91
CA GLU A 57 -0.16 10.51 16.29
C GLU A 57 -0.15 10.38 14.77
N GLU A 58 0.96 9.96 14.14
CA GLU A 58 0.90 9.36 12.81
C GLU A 58 0.42 7.91 12.90
N TYR A 59 -0.55 7.54 12.05
CA TYR A 59 -1.03 6.18 12.04
C TYR A 59 -1.70 5.76 10.72
N LEU A 60 -1.63 4.47 10.44
CA LEU A 60 -2.38 3.80 9.39
C LEU A 60 -3.48 2.95 10.01
N THR A 61 -4.71 3.09 9.51
CA THR A 61 -5.83 2.22 9.91
C THR A 61 -6.06 1.16 8.85
N ILE A 62 -5.98 -0.11 9.25
CA ILE A 62 -6.26 -1.26 8.38
C ILE A 62 -7.54 -1.93 8.88
N LYS A 63 -8.51 -2.14 8.00
CA LYS A 63 -9.82 -2.69 8.33
C LYS A 63 -10.09 -3.99 7.60
N ASN A 64 -10.74 -4.91 8.29
CA ASN A 64 -11.31 -6.11 7.70
C ASN A 64 -12.71 -5.83 7.18
N HIS A 65 -12.86 -5.70 5.86
CA HIS A 65 -14.13 -5.50 5.17
C HIS A 65 -14.83 -6.82 4.81
N SER A 66 -14.34 -7.97 5.29
CA SER A 66 -15.08 -9.22 5.16
C SER A 66 -16.40 -9.13 5.93
N SER A 67 -17.46 -9.74 5.39
CA SER A 67 -18.76 -9.86 6.06
C SER A 67 -18.83 -11.00 7.06
N GLY A 68 -17.87 -11.93 7.09
CA GLY A 68 -17.95 -13.13 7.93
C GLY A 68 -16.64 -13.84 8.23
N THR A 69 -15.51 -13.36 7.73
CA THR A 69 -14.20 -14.01 7.93
C THR A 69 -13.33 -13.18 8.85
N THR A 70 -12.88 -13.76 9.95
CA THR A 70 -11.81 -13.20 10.79
C THR A 70 -10.47 -13.30 10.04
N VAL A 71 -9.68 -12.24 10.07
CA VAL A 71 -8.35 -12.20 9.45
C VAL A 71 -7.28 -12.12 10.53
N ASN A 72 -6.29 -13.02 10.48
CA ASN A 72 -5.06 -12.88 11.27
C ASN A 72 -4.02 -12.08 10.47
N LEU A 73 -3.49 -11.03 11.08
CA LEU A 73 -2.51 -10.13 10.47
C LEU A 73 -1.09 -10.69 10.49
N LYS A 74 -0.81 -11.80 11.18
CA LYS A 74 0.54 -12.37 11.22
C LYS A 74 1.12 -12.59 9.81
N GLY A 75 2.29 -12.02 9.58
CA GLY A 75 3.02 -12.07 8.31
C GLY A 75 2.62 -10.99 7.30
N TYR A 76 1.56 -10.22 7.54
CA TYR A 76 1.26 -9.05 6.72
C TYR A 76 2.35 -8.00 6.90
N VAL A 77 2.54 -7.20 5.84
CA VAL A 77 3.56 -6.16 5.80
C VAL A 77 2.93 -4.86 5.33
N VAL A 78 3.19 -3.79 6.05
CA VAL A 78 2.98 -2.42 5.59
C VAL A 78 4.32 -1.86 5.18
N LYS A 79 4.40 -1.23 4.01
CA LYS A 79 5.61 -0.52 3.57
C LYS A 79 5.24 0.71 2.77
N ASP A 80 6.18 1.64 2.68
CA ASP A 80 6.06 2.79 1.80
C ASP A 80 7.06 2.72 0.63
N LYS A 81 7.11 3.78 -0.17
CA LYS A 81 8.09 3.91 -1.25
C LYS A 81 9.47 4.38 -0.76
N ALA A 82 9.52 5.09 0.37
CA ALA A 82 10.76 5.61 0.96
C ALA A 82 11.63 4.52 1.61
N GLY A 83 11.07 3.33 1.85
CA GLY A 83 11.76 2.18 2.43
C GLY A 83 11.34 1.86 3.86
N ASN A 84 10.38 2.59 4.44
CA ASN A 84 9.78 2.21 5.71
C ASN A 84 9.03 0.89 5.57
N ARG A 85 9.14 0.05 6.59
CA ARG A 85 8.53 -1.27 6.64
C ARG A 85 8.12 -1.62 8.06
N PHE A 86 6.91 -2.12 8.20
CA PHE A 86 6.39 -2.74 9.41
C PHE A 86 5.86 -4.14 9.07
N ALA A 87 6.23 -5.13 9.88
CA ALA A 87 5.77 -6.50 9.71
C ALA A 87 5.04 -6.94 10.98
N PHE A 88 3.83 -7.46 10.80
CA PHE A 88 3.08 -8.08 11.89
C PHE A 88 3.71 -9.44 12.20
N THR A 89 4.52 -9.51 13.26
CA THR A 89 5.25 -10.74 13.64
C THR A 89 4.44 -11.64 14.58
N ALA A 90 3.60 -11.03 15.42
CA ALA A 90 2.67 -11.69 16.32
C ALA A 90 1.31 -11.98 15.65
N ASN A 91 0.51 -12.83 16.31
CA ASN A 91 -0.89 -12.98 15.93
C ASN A 91 -1.67 -11.73 16.33
N HIS A 92 -2.52 -11.24 15.43
CA HIS A 92 -3.46 -10.16 15.69
C HIS A 92 -4.71 -10.42 14.85
N PHE A 93 -5.88 -10.54 15.46
CA PHE A 93 -7.09 -11.03 14.81
C PHE A 93 -8.11 -9.92 14.65
N LEU A 94 -8.47 -9.62 13.40
CA LEU A 94 -9.54 -8.68 13.07
C LEU A 94 -10.81 -9.44 12.73
N GLN A 95 -11.84 -9.25 13.54
CA GLN A 95 -13.19 -9.73 13.23
C GLN A 95 -13.78 -9.00 12.00
N PRO A 96 -14.85 -9.51 11.38
CA PRO A 96 -15.60 -8.78 10.37
C PRO A 96 -15.94 -7.35 10.82
N GLY A 97 -15.55 -6.35 10.03
CA GLY A 97 -15.76 -4.92 10.33
C GLY A 97 -14.74 -4.29 11.28
N ASP A 98 -13.88 -5.09 11.91
CA ASP A 98 -12.87 -4.63 12.86
C ASP A 98 -11.64 -4.03 12.18
N TYR A 99 -10.84 -3.27 12.91
CA TYR A 99 -9.66 -2.58 12.38
C TYR A 99 -8.50 -2.56 13.38
N VAL A 100 -7.27 -2.41 12.89
CA VAL A 100 -6.09 -2.11 13.70
C VAL A 100 -5.53 -0.73 13.32
N LYS A 101 -4.98 -0.02 14.30
CA LYS A 101 -4.13 1.16 14.07
C LYS A 101 -2.66 0.77 14.20
N LEU A 102 -1.91 0.89 13.11
CA LEU A 102 -0.45 0.93 13.14
C LEU A 102 -0.02 2.36 13.43
N ARG A 103 0.38 2.63 14.67
CA ARG A 103 0.89 3.92 15.10
C ARG A 103 2.40 4.01 14.87
N GLY A 104 2.89 5.21 14.59
CA GLY A 104 4.30 5.51 14.75
C GLY A 104 4.72 5.51 16.22
N GLY A 105 5.92 6.00 16.51
CA GLY A 105 6.43 6.09 17.87
C GLY A 105 6.59 4.74 18.56
N ASN A 106 6.62 4.79 19.89
CA ASN A 106 6.76 3.62 20.76
C ASN A 106 5.47 3.38 21.53
N GLY A 107 5.16 2.12 21.80
CA GLY A 107 4.02 1.77 22.64
C GLY A 107 4.02 0.30 23.00
N SER A 108 2.83 -0.22 23.31
CA SER A 108 2.65 -1.65 23.54
C SER A 108 1.56 -2.16 22.63
N ASP A 109 1.94 -3.11 21.78
CA ASP A 109 1.01 -3.81 20.90
C ASP A 109 -0.10 -4.49 21.71
N SER A 110 -1.32 -4.42 21.19
CA SER A 110 -2.48 -5.00 21.83
C SER A 110 -3.53 -5.41 20.81
N ASP A 111 -3.77 -6.71 20.73
CA ASP A 111 -4.86 -7.32 19.98
C ASP A 111 -6.21 -6.78 20.47
N ALA A 112 -6.46 -6.84 21.78
CA ALA A 112 -7.71 -6.39 22.39
C ALA A 112 -8.00 -4.88 22.22
N LYS A 113 -6.97 -4.03 22.09
CA LYS A 113 -7.13 -2.59 21.84
C LYS A 113 -6.94 -2.21 20.37
N ASN A 114 -6.67 -3.18 19.52
CA ASN A 114 -6.50 -2.98 18.09
C ASN A 114 -5.45 -1.91 17.74
N VAL A 115 -4.30 -1.99 18.39
CA VAL A 115 -3.19 -1.08 18.16
C VAL A 115 -1.86 -1.83 18.13
N VAL A 116 -1.01 -1.43 17.20
CA VAL A 116 0.40 -1.84 17.14
C VAL A 116 1.26 -0.60 16.91
N TYR A 117 2.53 -0.67 17.33
CA TYR A 117 3.46 0.45 17.24
C TYR A 117 4.66 0.08 16.38
N ARG A 118 5.18 1.06 15.64
CA ARG A 118 6.39 0.89 14.83
C ARG A 118 7.66 0.71 15.69
N ASP A 119 7.61 1.05 16.97
CA ASP A 119 8.74 1.09 17.90
C ASP A 119 9.91 1.93 17.38
N ASN A 120 9.57 3.07 16.77
CA ASN A 120 10.53 4.01 16.22
C ASN A 120 9.97 5.43 16.28
N CYS A 121 10.72 6.34 16.88
CA CYS A 121 10.32 7.72 17.13
C CYS A 121 10.57 8.67 15.95
N ASN A 122 10.93 8.16 14.77
CA ASN A 122 10.90 8.94 13.54
C ASN A 122 9.54 8.80 12.85
N PHE A 123 9.11 9.87 12.17
CA PHE A 123 7.90 9.86 11.34
C PHE A 123 8.01 8.78 10.26
N MET A 124 6.89 8.07 10.04
CA MET A 124 6.79 6.97 9.10
C MET A 124 6.33 7.46 7.72
N TRP A 125 5.50 8.49 7.67
CA TRP A 125 4.89 8.97 6.43
C TRP A 125 5.47 10.32 6.04
N ASN A 126 5.47 10.61 4.74
CA ASN A 126 5.93 11.90 4.24
C ASN A 126 4.77 12.91 4.18
N ASN A 127 4.95 14.09 4.76
CA ASN A 127 3.91 15.14 4.82
C ASN A 127 3.52 15.70 3.44
N ASP A 128 4.36 15.56 2.40
CA ASP A 128 4.03 16.10 1.07
C ASP A 128 3.30 15.08 0.18
N LYS A 129 3.80 13.85 0.13
CA LYS A 129 3.31 12.76 -0.71
C LYS A 129 3.93 11.43 -0.32
N ASP A 130 3.19 10.35 -0.46
CA ASP A 130 3.72 9.00 -0.29
C ASP A 130 2.91 7.95 -1.05
N SER A 131 3.43 6.72 -1.08
CA SER A 131 2.76 5.53 -1.59
C SER A 131 2.82 4.43 -0.54
N ILE A 132 1.66 3.95 -0.11
CA ILE A 132 1.49 2.95 0.94
C ILE A 132 1.11 1.62 0.29
N TYR A 133 1.76 0.55 0.74
CA TYR A 133 1.49 -0.81 0.28
C TYR A 133 1.21 -1.71 1.48
N LEU A 134 0.07 -2.39 1.45
CA LEU A 134 -0.26 -3.50 2.34
C LEU A 134 -0.07 -4.80 1.56
N ASN A 135 0.81 -5.67 2.04
CA ASN A 135 1.13 -6.95 1.42
C ASN A 135 0.70 -8.12 2.31
N LYS A 136 0.20 -9.18 1.67
CA LYS A 136 -0.10 -10.47 2.28
C LYS A 136 1.20 -11.19 2.66
N PRO A 137 1.14 -12.19 3.56
CA PRO A 137 2.29 -13.03 3.90
C PRO A 137 2.93 -13.73 2.69
N SER A 138 2.12 -14.02 1.64
CA SER A 138 2.61 -14.60 0.39
C SER A 138 3.43 -13.64 -0.49
N GLY A 139 3.52 -12.35 -0.12
CA GLY A 139 4.15 -11.30 -0.90
C GLY A 139 3.22 -10.62 -1.92
N ALA A 140 2.04 -11.20 -2.19
CA ALA A 140 1.02 -10.54 -3.01
C ALA A 140 0.54 -9.25 -2.33
N GLY A 141 0.17 -8.22 -3.10
CA GLY A 141 -0.50 -7.06 -2.51
C GLY A 141 -1.90 -7.42 -1.99
N ALA A 142 -2.31 -6.71 -0.95
CA ALA A 142 -3.65 -6.74 -0.39
C ALA A 142 -4.37 -5.41 -0.66
N ASP A 143 -3.65 -4.30 -0.55
CA ASP A 143 -4.16 -2.97 -0.90
C ASP A 143 -3.00 -2.00 -1.12
N SER A 144 -3.25 -0.90 -1.83
CA SER A 144 -2.25 0.14 -2.02
C SER A 144 -2.88 1.48 -2.33
N HIS A 145 -2.35 2.55 -1.74
CA HIS A 145 -2.79 3.91 -1.98
C HIS A 145 -1.60 4.84 -2.19
N SER A 146 -1.85 5.97 -2.82
CA SER A 146 -0.87 7.05 -2.91
C SER A 146 -1.58 8.38 -2.72
N TYR A 147 -0.88 9.33 -2.12
CA TYR A 147 -1.43 10.65 -1.87
C TYR A 147 -0.42 11.74 -2.19
N THR A 148 -0.97 12.93 -2.40
CA THR A 148 -0.28 14.21 -2.25
C THR A 148 -1.11 15.06 -1.30
N LYS A 149 -0.48 15.84 -0.42
CA LYS A 149 -1.19 16.71 0.52
C LYS A 149 -2.22 17.59 -0.18
N SER A 150 -1.81 18.31 -1.21
CA SER A 150 -2.69 19.19 -1.99
C SER A 150 -3.83 18.47 -2.74
N GLY A 151 -3.64 17.19 -3.08
CA GLY A 151 -4.63 16.43 -3.86
C GLY A 151 -5.66 15.70 -3.01
N ASN A 152 -5.29 15.30 -1.81
CA ASN A 152 -6.05 14.31 -1.03
C ASN A 152 -6.51 14.82 0.34
N ASP A 153 -5.87 15.84 0.89
CA ASP A 153 -6.16 16.42 2.22
C ASP A 153 -6.63 17.88 2.06
N ARG A 154 -7.90 18.04 1.69
CA ARG A 154 -8.47 19.36 1.35
C ARG A 154 -8.77 20.22 2.58
N ASP A 155 -9.05 19.59 3.71
CA ASP A 155 -9.30 20.27 4.98
C ASP A 155 -8.00 20.51 5.77
N GLY A 156 -6.88 19.91 5.35
CA GLY A 156 -5.54 20.19 5.87
C GLY A 156 -5.33 19.62 7.27
N ASN A 157 -6.07 18.57 7.62
CA ASN A 157 -6.03 17.98 8.96
C ASN A 157 -4.99 16.84 9.08
N GLY A 158 -4.27 16.53 7.98
CA GLY A 158 -3.26 15.48 7.93
C GLY A 158 -3.83 14.06 7.79
N TYR A 159 -5.14 13.92 7.58
CA TYR A 159 -5.85 12.65 7.52
C TYR A 159 -6.53 12.42 6.16
N ILE A 160 -6.37 11.21 5.62
CA ILE A 160 -7.02 10.80 4.38
C ILE A 160 -7.80 9.51 4.61
N THR A 161 -9.07 9.50 4.17
CA THR A 161 -9.88 8.28 4.09
C THR A 161 -9.79 7.68 2.70
N TYR A 162 -9.52 6.37 2.62
CA TYR A 162 -9.49 5.63 1.35
C TYR A 162 -10.69 4.69 1.20
N HIS A 163 -11.06 4.01 2.28
CA HIS A 163 -12.18 3.07 2.31
C HIS A 163 -13.05 3.33 3.54
N ASN A 164 -14.37 3.17 3.39
CA ASN A 164 -15.36 3.33 4.46
C ASN A 164 -15.72 1.99 5.12
#